data_AF-A0A959DBF1-F1
#
_entry.id   AF-A0A959DBF1-F1
#
_cell.length_a   1.000
_cell.length_b   1.000
_cell.length_c   1.000
_cell.angle_alpha   90.00
_cell.angle_beta   90.00
_cell.angle_gamma   90.00
#
_symmetry.space_group_name_H-M   'P 1'
#
loop_
_entity.id
_entity.type
_entity.pdbx_description
1 polymer ?
#
loop_
_entity_poly.entity_id
_entity_poly.type
_entity_poly.pdbx_seq_one_letter_code
_entity_poly.pdbx_strand_id
1 'polypeptide(L)'
;MRTLRPVPASKVLKPGLTYVLVEALDAEGNLVPLAMDKINLTVKGEGSIAGVGNGNPQSFEPFQADYVNLFYGKAMVVIQSGFSKGKINLEATAKGLEMASANIEVC
;
A
#
# COMPACT_ATOMS: atom_id res chain seq x y z
N MET A 1 -7.49 14.96 11.85
CA MET A 1 -7.95 14.07 10.77
C MET A 1 -6.91 12.97 10.58
N ARG A 2 -7.32 11.72 10.35
CA ARG A 2 -6.41 10.59 10.17
C ARG A 2 -5.98 10.51 8.69
N THR A 3 -4.79 10.00 8.42
CA THR A 3 -4.22 9.83 7.08
C THR A 3 -3.65 8.42 6.90
N LEU A 4 -3.40 8.04 5.65
CA LEU A 4 -2.64 6.84 5.31
C LEU A 4 -1.21 7.24 4.94
N ARG A 5 -0.25 6.35 5.17
CA ARG A 5 1.15 6.50 4.75
C ARG A 5 1.65 5.21 4.09
N PRO A 6 1.69 5.13 2.76
CA PRO A 6 2.38 4.07 2.04
C PRO A 6 3.90 4.26 2.13
N VAL A 7 4.62 3.25 2.61
CA VAL A 7 6.08 3.25 2.83
C VAL A 7 6.71 2.12 2.03
N PRO A 8 7.27 2.39 0.85
CA PRO A 8 8.01 1.39 0.08
C PRO A 8 9.26 0.94 0.82
N ALA A 9 9.57 -0.36 0.77
CA ALA A 9 10.82 -0.93 1.28
C ALA A 9 12.06 -0.33 0.58
N SER A 10 11.92 0.05 -0.69
CA SER A 10 12.88 0.84 -1.46
C SER A 10 12.15 1.78 -2.42
N LYS A 11 12.71 2.97 -2.64
CA LYS A 11 12.24 3.91 -3.67
C LYS A 11 12.74 3.57 -5.08
N VAL A 12 13.70 2.66 -5.20
CA VAL A 12 14.27 2.21 -6.48
C VAL A 12 14.18 0.70 -6.56
N LEU A 13 13.68 0.19 -7.68
CA LEU A 13 13.40 -1.22 -7.93
C LEU A 13 14.03 -1.64 -9.27
N LYS A 14 14.85 -2.69 -9.24
CA LYS A 14 15.19 -3.46 -10.46
C LYS A 14 14.03 -4.40 -10.79
N PRO A 15 13.89 -4.90 -12.03
CA PRO A 15 12.80 -5.80 -12.41
C PRO A 15 12.55 -6.91 -11.36
N GLY A 16 11.38 -6.89 -10.74
CA GLY A 16 11.10 -7.75 -9.59
C GLY A 16 9.92 -7.30 -8.73
N LEU A 17 9.95 -7.69 -7.46
CA LEU A 17 8.92 -7.36 -6.47
C LEU A 17 9.44 -6.34 -5.45
N THR A 18 8.56 -5.46 -4.99
CA THR A 18 8.77 -4.60 -3.82
C THR A 18 7.56 -4.63 -2.90
N TYR A 19 7.80 -4.32 -1.63
CA TYR A 19 6.81 -4.33 -0.57
C TYR A 19 6.54 -2.89 -0.14
N VAL A 20 5.27 -2.53 0.01
CA VAL A 20 4.84 -1.22 0.47
C VAL A 20 3.96 -1.40 1.70
N LEU A 21 4.47 -0.95 2.85
CA LEU A 21 3.73 -0.96 4.11
C LEU A 21 2.80 0.26 4.14
N VAL A 22 1.50 0.05 4.27
CA VAL A 22 0.53 1.12 4.47
C VAL A 22 0.24 1.25 5.96
N GLU A 23 0.41 2.45 6.51
CA GLU A 23 0.19 2.75 7.91
C GLU A 23 -0.91 3.80 8.09
N ALA A 24 -1.74 3.65 9.11
CA ALA A 24 -2.68 4.70 9.54
C ALA A 24 -2.02 5.64 10.56
N LEU A 25 -2.13 6.95 10.33
CA LEU A 25 -1.57 8.01 11.18
C LEU A 25 -2.63 9.01 11.62
N ASP A 26 -2.55 9.52 12.85
CA ASP A 26 -3.36 10.66 13.28
C ASP A 26 -2.84 11.99 12.70
N ALA A 27 -3.43 13.10 13.13
CA ALA A 27 -3.08 14.44 12.62
C ALA A 27 -1.66 14.89 13.03
N GLU A 28 -1.09 14.29 14.08
CA GLU A 28 0.23 14.58 14.61
C GLU A 28 1.30 13.62 14.03
N GLY A 29 0.88 12.66 13.20
CA GLY A 29 1.76 11.67 12.60
C GLY A 29 2.01 10.44 13.48
N ASN A 30 1.26 10.26 14.57
CA ASN A 30 1.35 9.08 15.42
C ASN A 30 0.62 7.90 14.79
N LEU A 31 1.15 6.69 14.97
CA LEU A 31 0.49 5.46 14.51
C LEU A 31 -0.88 5.29 15.21
N VAL A 32 -1.88 4.85 14.44
CA VAL A 32 -3.22 4.53 14.95
C VAL A 32 -3.41 3.00 15.00
N PRO A 33 -2.98 2.32 16.07
CA PRO A 33 -2.92 0.86 16.13
C PRO A 33 -4.29 0.19 16.17
N LEU A 34 -5.39 0.92 16.33
CA LEU A 34 -6.75 0.36 16.30
C LEU A 34 -7.48 0.60 14.97
N ALA A 35 -6.83 1.21 13.98
CA ALA A 35 -7.43 1.42 12.67
C ALA A 35 -7.59 0.08 11.92
N MET A 36 -8.80 -0.15 11.39
CA MET A 36 -9.21 -1.39 10.70
C MET A 36 -9.85 -1.08 9.33
N ASP A 37 -9.53 0.07 8.75
CA ASP A 37 -10.20 0.59 7.56
C ASP A 37 -9.92 -0.26 6.33
N LYS A 38 -10.94 -0.39 5.48
CA LYS A 38 -10.75 -0.87 4.12
C LYS A 38 -9.98 0.18 3.32
N ILE A 39 -8.78 -0.19 2.86
CA ILE A 39 -8.01 0.62 1.93
C ILE A 39 -8.22 0.11 0.50
N ASN A 40 -8.50 1.02 -0.43
CA ASN A 40 -8.51 0.73 -1.87
C ASN A 40 -7.21 1.25 -2.48
N LEU A 41 -6.68 0.49 -3.42
CA LEU A 41 -5.35 0.65 -3.98
C LEU A 41 -5.46 0.90 -5.48
N THR A 42 -4.61 1.76 -6.00
CA THR A 42 -4.47 1.96 -7.44
C THR A 42 -2.99 2.06 -7.77
N VAL A 43 -2.55 1.25 -8.74
CA VAL A 43 -1.18 1.31 -9.24
C VAL A 43 -1.20 1.90 -10.64
N LYS A 44 -0.40 2.95 -10.84
CA LYS A 44 -0.21 3.61 -12.14
C LYS A 44 1.25 3.49 -12.58
N GLY A 45 1.46 3.39 -13.89
CA GLY A 45 2.79 3.32 -14.50
C GLY A 45 3.33 1.90 -14.64
N GLU A 46 4.65 1.73 -14.48
CA GLU A 46 5.37 0.50 -14.85
C GLU A 46 5.29 -0.60 -13.78
N GLY A 47 4.08 -0.93 -13.33
CA GLY A 47 3.88 -1.98 -12.35
C GLY A 47 2.42 -2.34 -12.10
N SER A 48 2.21 -3.42 -11.36
CA SER A 48 0.90 -3.94 -10.98
C SER A 48 0.93 -4.50 -9.55
N ILE A 49 -0.26 -4.68 -8.97
CA ILE A 49 -0.40 -5.34 -7.67
C ILE A 49 -0.18 -6.84 -7.87
N ALA A 50 0.88 -7.37 -7.26
CA ALA A 50 1.13 -8.81 -7.22
C ALA A 50 0.32 -9.49 -6.11
N GLY A 51 0.08 -8.76 -5.01
CA GLY A 51 -0.80 -9.19 -3.94
C GLY A 51 -0.88 -8.20 -2.79
N VAL A 52 -1.74 -8.50 -1.83
CA VAL A 52 -2.01 -7.70 -0.63
C VAL A 52 -2.16 -8.60 0.58
N GLY A 53 -1.96 -8.07 1.79
CA GLY A 53 -2.23 -8.79 3.03
C GLY A 53 -2.10 -7.89 4.24
N ASN A 54 -2.69 -8.27 5.37
CA ASN A 54 -2.68 -7.48 6.60
C ASN A 54 -2.20 -8.25 7.84
N GLY A 55 -1.93 -9.55 7.71
CA GLY A 55 -1.44 -10.38 8.81
C GLY A 55 -2.53 -10.85 9.79
N ASN A 56 -3.81 -10.59 9.52
CA ASN A 56 -4.91 -11.12 10.33
C ASN A 56 -5.14 -12.61 10.01
N PRO A 57 -4.88 -13.56 10.94
CA PRO A 57 -5.07 -14.99 10.69
C PRO A 57 -6.54 -15.40 10.54
N GLN A 58 -7.47 -14.53 10.92
CA GLN A 58 -8.91 -14.76 10.78
C GLN A 58 -9.51 -14.12 9.51
N SER A 59 -8.69 -13.42 8.71
CA SER A 59 -9.15 -12.84 7.44
C SER A 59 -9.19 -13.89 6.34
N PHE A 60 -10.29 -13.91 5.59
CA PHE A 60 -10.47 -14.72 4.39
C PHE A 60 -10.53 -13.84 3.13
N GLU A 61 -10.10 -12.58 3.22
CA GLU A 61 -10.01 -11.70 2.06
C GLU A 61 -8.97 -12.21 1.05
N PRO A 62 -9.19 -11.99 -0.26
CA PRO A 62 -8.28 -12.46 -1.29
C PRO A 62 -6.91 -11.80 -1.19
N PHE A 63 -5.86 -12.58 -1.44
CA PHE A 63 -4.50 -12.05 -1.55
C PHE A 63 -4.25 -11.32 -2.88
N GLN A 64 -5.05 -11.59 -3.92
CA GLN A 64 -5.03 -10.86 -5.19
C GLN A 64 -6.25 -9.95 -5.28
N ALA A 65 -6.06 -8.69 -4.88
CA ALA A 65 -7.10 -7.66 -4.94
C ALA A 65 -6.48 -6.26 -5.02
N ASP A 66 -7.29 -5.31 -5.42
CA ASP A 66 -7.03 -3.86 -5.38
C ASP A 66 -7.52 -3.22 -4.08
N TYR A 67 -7.75 -4.02 -3.03
CA TYR A 67 -8.12 -3.55 -1.71
C TYR A 67 -7.60 -4.49 -0.63
N VAL A 68 -7.47 -3.97 0.59
CA VAL A 68 -7.16 -4.77 1.78
C VAL A 68 -7.66 -4.03 3.03
N ASN A 69 -8.13 -4.74 4.05
CA ASN A 69 -8.41 -4.08 5.33
C ASN A 69 -7.11 -3.85 6.11
N LEU A 70 -6.96 -2.70 6.76
CA LEU A 70 -5.96 -2.56 7.81
C LEU A 70 -6.23 -3.58 8.91
N PHE A 71 -5.16 -4.08 9.51
CA PHE A 71 -5.21 -4.85 10.74
C PHE A 71 -4.25 -4.22 11.73
N TYR A 72 -4.80 -3.74 12.84
CA TYR A 72 -4.09 -2.95 13.84
C TYR A 72 -3.26 -1.80 13.24
N GLY A 73 -3.88 -1.05 12.33
CA GLY A 73 -3.32 0.16 11.71
C GLY A 73 -2.33 -0.08 10.57
N LYS A 74 -2.16 -1.33 10.11
CA LYS A 74 -1.23 -1.66 9.02
C LYS A 74 -1.83 -2.60 7.98
N ALA A 75 -1.34 -2.48 6.75
CA ALA A 75 -1.50 -3.48 5.69
C ALA A 75 -0.25 -3.48 4.80
N MET A 76 -0.05 -4.54 4.03
CA MET A 76 1.06 -4.73 3.11
C MET A 76 0.52 -4.84 1.69
N VAL A 77 1.19 -4.15 0.76
CA VAL A 77 0.96 -4.24 -0.68
C VAL A 77 2.24 -4.74 -1.33
N VAL A 78 2.14 -5.78 -2.15
CA VAL A 78 3.24 -6.32 -2.95
C VAL A 78 3.05 -5.81 -4.38
N ILE A 79 4.02 -5.07 -4.88
CA ILE A 79 4.03 -4.52 -6.23
C ILE A 79 5.04 -5.30 -7.06
N GLN A 80 4.63 -5.70 -8.25
CA GLN A 80 5.52 -6.21 -9.29
C GLN A 80 5.79 -5.11 -10.31
N SER A 81 7.06 -4.87 -10.64
CA SER A 81 7.41 -3.98 -11.74
C SER A 81 7.16 -4.63 -13.10
N GLY A 82 6.99 -3.81 -14.13
CA GLY A 82 7.21 -4.21 -15.51
C GLY A 82 8.70 -4.47 -15.80
N PHE A 83 9.00 -4.66 -17.08
CA PHE A 83 10.37 -4.81 -17.60
C PHE A 83 10.98 -3.50 -18.12
N SER A 84 10.14 -2.48 -18.29
CA SER A 84 10.56 -1.16 -18.75
C SER A 84 10.97 -0.29 -17.57
N LYS A 85 11.95 0.59 -17.82
CA LYS A 85 12.26 1.66 -16.88
C LYS A 85 11.10 2.64 -16.80
N GLY A 86 10.89 3.24 -15.64
CA GLY A 86 9.83 4.22 -15.46
C GLY A 86 9.50 4.43 -14.00
N LYS A 87 8.26 4.84 -13.73
CA LYS A 87 7.77 5.10 -12.38
C LYS A 87 6.54 4.26 -12.11
N ILE A 88 6.43 3.80 -10.88
CA ILE A 88 5.22 3.23 -10.30
C ILE A 88 4.71 4.23 -9.27
N ASN A 89 3.44 4.60 -9.38
CA ASN A 89 2.73 5.36 -8.36
C ASN A 89 1.67 4.46 -7.73
N LEU A 90 1.81 4.18 -6.44
CA LEU A 90 0.79 3.52 -5.63
C LEU A 90 -0.03 4.58 -4.92
N GLU A 91 -1.33 4.63 -5.20
CA GLU A 91 -2.33 5.43 -4.50
C GLU A 91 -3.10 4.54 -3.52
N ALA A 92 -3.33 5.04 -2.30
CA ALA A 92 -4.13 4.38 -1.27
C ALA A 92 -5.22 5.34 -0.78
N THR A 93 -6.46 4.86 -0.77
CA THR A 93 -7.64 5.63 -0.37
C THR A 93 -8.48 4.86 0.65
N ALA A 94 -9.14 5.58 1.54
CA ALA A 94 -10.13 5.00 2.45
C ALA A 94 -11.24 6.03 2.73
N LYS A 95 -12.43 5.53 3.08
CA LYS A 95 -13.59 6.39 3.36
C LYS A 95 -13.26 7.40 4.49
N GLY A 96 -13.37 8.69 4.17
CA GLY A 96 -13.16 9.77 5.15
C GLY A 96 -11.70 10.09 5.46
N LEU A 97 -10.74 9.52 4.72
CA LEU A 97 -9.31 9.87 4.81
C LEU A 97 -8.86 10.55 3.53
N GLU A 98 -7.87 11.42 3.63
CA GLU A 98 -7.20 11.96 2.46
C GLU A 98 -6.44 10.85 1.71
N MET A 99 -6.40 10.97 0.38
CA MET A 99 -5.62 10.05 -0.46
C MET A 99 -4.13 10.19 -0.14
N ALA A 100 -3.46 9.06 0.00
CA ALA A 100 -2.00 9.01 0.15
C ALA A 100 -1.37 8.30 -1.05
N SER A 101 -0.10 8.59 -1.33
CA SER A 101 0.61 7.94 -2.44
C SER A 101 2.08 7.70 -2.13
N ALA A 102 2.68 6.74 -2.83
CA ALA A 102 4.12 6.52 -2.85
C ALA A 102 4.61 6.27 -4.28
N ASN A 103 5.80 6.79 -4.57
CA ASN A 103 6.46 6.62 -5.86
C ASN A 103 7.65 5.66 -5.73
N ILE A 104 7.77 4.75 -6.69
CA ILE A 104 8.89 3.82 -6.83
C ILE A 104 9.44 3.97 -8.26
N GLU A 105 10.74 4.10 -8.40
CA GLU A 105 11.43 4.18 -9.68
C GLU A 105 11.89 2.80 -10.14
N VAL A 106 11.61 2.44 -11.39
CA VAL A 106 12.06 1.19 -12.02
C VAL A 106 13.28 1.49 -12.88
N CYS A 107 14.42 0.84 -12.58
CA CYS A 107 15.72 1.16 -13.17
C CYS A 107 16.34 0.04 -14.03
#